data_AF-A0A382N8C3-F1
#
_entry.id   AF-A0A382N8C3-F1
#
_cell.length_a   1.000
_cell.length_b   1.000
_cell.length_c   1.000
_cell.angle_alpha   90.00
_cell.angle_beta   90.00
_cell.angle_gamma   90.00
#
_symmetry.space_group_name_H-M   'P 1'
#
loop_
_entity.id
_entity.type
_entity.pdbx_description
1 polymer ?
#
loop_
_entity_poly.entity_id
_entity_poly.type
_entity_poly.pdbx_seq_one_letter_code
_entity_poly.pdbx_strand_id
1 'polypeptide(L)'
;VCSPELSDFETSIWQAFEQDSVVVVGITAVNQNQINEFVSANGITYPILNDQQSNSGNGPGGFGGVTYDEYYIPTQGSPYPRDFIVSQDGVLVYANNEIDTEQMIYIIEDLLDQESLYVYENSSNTPNRIKLLSVFPNPFNPVANIQFFVRPDRNEYYSINIYNNAGQLVEKINNKEFVSGYNTIQWNAGAHSSGIYFARLESDNNFLTQKIILLK
;
A
#
# COMPACT_ATOMS: atom_id res chain seq x y z
N VAL A 1 13.58 -12.21 -22.01
CA VAL A 1 14.66 -11.60 -21.21
C VAL A 1 14.27 -11.45 -19.73
N CYS A 2 13.09 -11.93 -19.32
CA CYS A 2 12.60 -11.85 -17.92
C CYS A 2 13.06 -13.00 -16.99
N SER A 3 13.90 -13.93 -17.46
CA SER A 3 14.29 -15.13 -16.69
C SER A 3 15.10 -14.82 -15.41
N PRO A 4 16.10 -13.91 -15.43
CA PRO A 4 16.79 -13.52 -14.20
C PRO A 4 15.85 -12.83 -13.20
N GLU A 5 15.10 -11.84 -13.69
CA GLU A 5 14.15 -11.04 -12.91
C GLU A 5 13.08 -11.89 -12.20
N LEU A 6 12.41 -12.79 -12.91
CA LEU A 6 11.37 -13.66 -12.35
C LEU A 6 11.94 -14.64 -11.30
N SER A 7 13.21 -15.01 -11.41
CA SER A 7 13.91 -15.87 -10.43
C SER A 7 14.36 -15.08 -9.20
N ASP A 8 14.70 -13.80 -9.37
CA ASP A 8 15.01 -12.89 -8.27
C ASP A 8 13.76 -12.60 -7.43
N PHE A 9 12.59 -12.43 -8.06
CA PHE A 9 11.29 -12.35 -7.39
C PHE A 9 10.96 -13.60 -6.55
N GLU A 10 11.24 -14.77 -7.10
CA GLU A 10 11.00 -16.06 -6.41
C GLU A 10 11.73 -16.08 -5.06
N THR A 11 13.00 -15.73 -5.05
CA THR A 11 13.84 -15.84 -3.85
C THR A 11 13.72 -14.64 -2.91
N SER A 12 13.66 -13.44 -3.46
CA SER A 12 13.78 -12.20 -2.68
C SER A 12 12.45 -11.66 -2.17
N ILE A 13 11.32 -12.10 -2.76
CA ILE A 13 9.99 -11.63 -2.37
C ILE A 13 9.09 -12.83 -2.06
N TRP A 14 8.83 -13.71 -3.02
CA TRP A 14 7.84 -14.77 -2.85
C TRP A 14 8.19 -15.76 -1.72
N GLN A 15 9.46 -16.16 -1.61
CA GLN A 15 9.93 -17.02 -0.53
C GLN A 15 10.30 -16.25 0.74
N ALA A 16 10.54 -14.94 0.65
CA ALA A 16 10.97 -14.11 1.76
C ALA A 16 9.80 -13.66 2.66
N PHE A 17 8.60 -13.50 2.09
CA PHE A 17 7.40 -13.07 2.82
C PHE A 17 6.38 -14.19 2.96
N GLU A 18 5.62 -14.18 4.06
CA GLU A 18 4.52 -15.12 4.26
C GLU A 18 3.38 -14.85 3.27
N GLN A 19 2.86 -15.90 2.64
CA GLN A 19 1.89 -15.78 1.54
C GLN A 19 0.50 -15.30 1.99
N ASP A 20 0.22 -15.37 3.29
CA ASP A 20 -0.99 -14.78 3.88
C ASP A 20 -0.89 -13.25 4.01
N SER A 21 0.32 -12.70 3.93
CA SER A 21 0.61 -11.26 4.05
C SER A 21 0.97 -10.61 2.72
N VAL A 22 1.70 -11.31 1.85
CA VAL A 22 2.15 -10.80 0.55
C VAL A 22 1.83 -11.82 -0.54
N VAL A 23 1.04 -11.40 -1.54
CA VAL A 23 0.69 -12.22 -2.70
C VAL A 23 1.49 -11.75 -3.91
N VAL A 24 2.30 -12.66 -4.48
CA VAL A 24 3.06 -12.41 -5.70
C VAL A 24 2.40 -13.12 -6.87
N VAL A 25 2.22 -12.41 -7.98
CA VAL A 25 1.62 -12.97 -9.19
C VAL A 25 2.35 -12.44 -10.42
N GLY A 26 2.83 -13.35 -11.28
CA GLY A 26 3.30 -13.00 -12.61
C GLY A 26 2.13 -12.92 -13.60
N ILE A 27 2.18 -12.01 -14.58
CA ILE A 27 1.15 -11.88 -15.61
C ILE A 27 1.82 -11.93 -16.98
N THR A 28 1.29 -12.74 -17.89
CA THR A 28 1.87 -12.88 -19.23
C THR A 28 0.83 -13.27 -20.27
N ALA A 29 1.01 -12.81 -21.51
CA ALA A 29 0.12 -13.11 -22.62
C ALA A 29 0.50 -14.35 -23.45
N VAL A 30 1.50 -15.13 -22.99
CA VAL A 30 1.92 -16.36 -23.66
C VAL A 30 1.06 -17.54 -23.23
N ASN A 31 0.96 -18.58 -24.07
CA ASN A 31 0.08 -19.72 -23.79
C ASN A 31 0.54 -20.58 -22.59
N GLN A 32 -0.39 -21.36 -22.02
CA GLN A 32 -0.13 -22.16 -20.81
C GLN A 32 1.04 -23.14 -20.94
N ASN A 33 1.28 -23.72 -22.13
CA ASN A 33 2.40 -24.64 -22.31
C ASN A 33 3.73 -23.90 -22.16
N GLN A 34 3.85 -22.71 -22.75
CA GLN A 34 5.04 -21.86 -22.61
C GLN A 34 5.26 -21.41 -21.15
N ILE A 35 4.17 -21.10 -20.42
CA ILE A 35 4.25 -20.79 -18.99
C ILE A 35 4.81 -21.99 -18.22
N ASN A 36 4.23 -23.17 -18.41
CA ASN A 36 4.63 -24.38 -17.68
C ASN A 36 6.10 -24.77 -17.95
N GLU A 37 6.54 -24.69 -19.20
CA GLU A 37 7.95 -24.94 -19.57
C GLU A 37 8.88 -23.93 -18.90
N PHE A 38 8.51 -22.65 -18.91
CA PHE A 38 9.31 -21.59 -18.31
C PHE A 38 9.42 -21.71 -16.79
N VAL A 39 8.29 -21.93 -16.11
CA VAL A 39 8.23 -22.11 -14.65
C VAL A 39 9.10 -23.29 -14.23
N SER A 40 8.95 -24.42 -14.92
CA SER A 40 9.76 -25.63 -14.67
C SER A 40 11.25 -25.39 -14.90
N ALA A 41 11.62 -24.68 -15.97
CA ALA A 41 13.01 -24.41 -16.31
C ALA A 41 13.72 -23.44 -15.34
N ASN A 42 12.97 -22.55 -14.68
CA ASN A 42 13.53 -21.52 -13.80
C ASN A 42 13.24 -21.75 -12.31
N GLY A 43 12.51 -22.82 -11.95
CA GLY A 43 12.19 -23.13 -10.55
C GLY A 43 11.25 -22.13 -9.89
N ILE A 44 10.39 -21.47 -10.68
CA ILE A 44 9.43 -20.50 -10.19
C ILE A 44 8.27 -21.25 -9.50
N THR A 45 7.78 -20.74 -8.38
CA THR A 45 6.68 -21.37 -7.62
C THR A 45 5.52 -20.43 -7.33
N TYR A 46 5.70 -19.10 -7.42
CA TYR A 46 4.55 -18.19 -7.41
C TYR A 46 3.66 -18.36 -8.65
N PRO A 47 2.34 -18.09 -8.54
CA PRO A 47 1.42 -18.24 -9.65
C PRO A 47 1.73 -17.26 -10.80
N ILE A 48 1.70 -17.78 -12.03
CA ILE A 48 1.74 -16.97 -13.26
C ILE A 48 0.38 -17.07 -13.95
N LEU A 49 -0.31 -15.94 -14.06
CA LEU A 49 -1.59 -15.81 -14.73
C LEU A 49 -1.42 -15.54 -16.22
N ASN A 50 -2.24 -16.21 -17.01
CA ASN A 50 -2.36 -15.94 -18.43
C ASN A 50 -3.28 -14.73 -18.65
N ASP A 51 -2.73 -13.67 -19.21
CA ASP A 51 -3.47 -12.52 -19.72
C ASP A 51 -3.83 -12.77 -21.18
N GLN A 52 -5.12 -12.74 -21.53
CA GLN A 52 -5.53 -13.04 -22.90
C GLN A 52 -4.85 -12.08 -23.88
N GLN A 53 -4.25 -12.63 -24.94
CA GLN A 53 -3.53 -11.81 -25.91
C GLN A 53 -4.46 -10.73 -26.49
N SER A 54 -4.01 -9.48 -26.41
CA SER A 54 -4.79 -8.34 -26.88
C SER A 54 -4.74 -8.27 -28.40
N ASN A 55 -5.90 -8.08 -29.03
CA ASN A 55 -6.01 -7.78 -30.46
C ASN A 55 -5.59 -6.34 -30.78
N SER A 56 -5.32 -5.51 -29.77
CA SER A 56 -5.03 -4.08 -29.94
C SER A 56 -3.63 -3.83 -30.49
N GLY A 57 -2.68 -4.75 -30.28
CA GLY A 57 -1.27 -4.58 -30.67
C GLY A 57 -0.55 -3.43 -29.97
N ASN A 58 -1.12 -2.86 -28.90
CA ASN A 58 -0.61 -1.65 -28.26
C ASN A 58 0.53 -1.91 -27.26
N GLY A 59 0.77 -3.17 -26.88
CA GLY A 59 1.93 -3.54 -26.08
C GLY A 59 3.25 -3.35 -26.85
N PRO A 60 4.36 -3.05 -26.17
CA PRO A 60 5.65 -2.87 -26.82
C PRO A 60 6.05 -4.09 -27.65
N GLY A 61 6.30 -3.90 -28.95
CA GLY A 61 6.67 -4.97 -29.87
C GLY A 61 5.51 -5.83 -30.39
N GLY A 62 4.25 -5.46 -30.16
CA GLY A 62 3.07 -6.25 -30.55
C GLY A 62 2.76 -7.40 -29.58
N PHE A 63 3.41 -7.39 -28.41
CA PHE A 63 3.21 -8.34 -27.32
C PHE A 63 2.51 -7.62 -26.16
N GLY A 64 1.35 -8.11 -25.76
CA GLY A 64 0.55 -7.53 -24.68
C GLY A 64 -0.76 -8.30 -24.53
N GLY A 65 -1.24 -8.41 -23.29
CA GLY A 65 -2.57 -8.95 -23.02
C GLY A 65 -3.57 -7.84 -22.70
N VAL A 66 -4.85 -8.21 -22.64
CA VAL A 66 -5.95 -7.26 -22.41
C VAL A 66 -5.75 -6.50 -21.10
N THR A 67 -5.34 -7.20 -20.04
CA THR A 67 -5.07 -6.59 -18.73
C THR A 67 -3.85 -5.71 -18.78
N TYR A 68 -2.76 -6.17 -19.40
CA TYR A 68 -1.53 -5.39 -19.54
C TYR A 68 -1.77 -4.03 -20.22
N ASP A 69 -2.62 -4.01 -21.25
CA ASP A 69 -2.98 -2.78 -21.98
C ASP A 69 -3.69 -1.75 -21.08
N GLU A 70 -4.46 -2.17 -20.07
CA GLU A 70 -5.14 -1.26 -19.13
C GLU A 70 -4.15 -0.50 -18.23
N TYR A 71 -3.03 -1.14 -17.89
CA TYR A 71 -1.97 -0.57 -17.07
C TYR A 71 -0.80 -0.04 -17.93
N TYR A 72 -1.02 0.16 -19.23
CA TYR A 72 -0.04 0.72 -20.14
C TYR A 72 0.12 2.25 -19.96
N ILE A 73 1.34 2.71 -19.65
CA ILE A 73 1.69 4.12 -19.47
C ILE A 73 2.46 4.62 -20.71
N PRO A 74 1.86 5.45 -21.59
CA PRO A 74 2.39 5.73 -22.93
C PRO A 74 3.69 6.55 -23.02
N THR A 75 4.22 7.08 -21.91
CA THR A 75 5.25 8.14 -21.93
C THR A 75 6.63 7.71 -21.43
N GLN A 76 6.82 6.45 -21.02
CA GLN A 76 8.10 5.97 -20.45
C GLN A 76 8.88 5.02 -21.37
N GLY A 77 8.38 4.71 -22.58
CA GLY A 77 9.15 4.07 -23.65
C GLY A 77 9.78 2.71 -23.35
N SER A 78 9.48 2.07 -22.22
CA SER A 78 10.09 0.80 -21.88
C SER A 78 9.35 -0.37 -22.51
N PRO A 79 10.04 -1.22 -23.28
CA PRO A 79 9.48 -2.46 -23.82
C PRO A 79 9.49 -3.64 -22.83
N TYR A 80 9.89 -3.40 -21.58
CA TYR A 80 10.18 -4.42 -20.57
C TYR A 80 8.98 -4.69 -19.65
N PRO A 81 8.93 -5.86 -18.97
CA PRO A 81 7.96 -6.14 -17.91
C PRO A 81 7.90 -4.99 -16.89
N ARG A 82 6.72 -4.80 -16.30
CA ARG A 82 6.51 -3.84 -15.23
C ARG A 82 6.21 -4.55 -13.93
N ASP A 83 6.88 -4.07 -12.90
CA ASP A 83 6.66 -4.50 -11.53
C ASP A 83 5.78 -3.49 -10.82
N PHE A 84 4.78 -4.01 -10.11
CA PHE A 84 3.82 -3.21 -9.38
C PHE A 84 3.72 -3.71 -7.95
N ILE A 85 3.58 -2.78 -6.99
CA ILE A 85 3.11 -3.11 -5.64
C ILE A 85 1.78 -2.42 -5.45
N VAL A 86 0.77 -3.23 -5.14
CA VAL A 86 -0.57 -2.79 -4.80
C VAL A 86 -0.78 -3.04 -3.32
N SER A 87 -1.10 -2.00 -2.57
CA SER A 87 -1.43 -2.11 -1.15
C SER A 87 -2.73 -2.90 -0.93
N GLN A 88 -2.98 -3.36 0.30
CA GLN A 88 -4.21 -4.07 0.66
C GLN A 88 -5.48 -3.26 0.33
N ASP A 89 -5.38 -1.93 0.30
CA ASP A 89 -6.50 -1.05 0.00
C ASP A 89 -6.68 -0.72 -1.49
N GLY A 90 -5.93 -1.41 -2.36
CA GLY A 90 -6.05 -1.36 -3.81
C GLY A 90 -5.31 -0.19 -4.47
N VAL A 91 -4.39 0.46 -3.75
CA VAL A 91 -3.63 1.61 -4.27
C VAL A 91 -2.30 1.13 -4.85
N LEU A 92 -1.97 1.60 -6.05
CA LEU A 92 -0.66 1.38 -6.65
C LEU A 92 0.38 2.27 -5.97
N VAL A 93 1.29 1.66 -5.21
CA VAL A 93 2.31 2.39 -4.42
C VAL A 93 3.72 2.27 -5.01
N TYR A 94 3.93 1.32 -5.91
CA TYR A 94 5.16 1.15 -6.67
C TYR A 94 4.82 0.76 -8.10
N ALA A 95 5.53 1.35 -9.06
CA ALA A 95 5.47 0.99 -10.48
C ALA A 95 6.80 1.32 -11.13
N ASN A 96 7.52 0.31 -11.59
CA ASN A 96 8.80 0.50 -12.27
C ASN A 96 8.96 -0.45 -13.45
N ASN A 97 9.82 -0.07 -14.40
CA ASN A 97 10.13 -0.87 -15.60
C ASN A 97 11.42 -1.70 -15.44
N GLU A 98 12.10 -1.56 -14.31
CA GLU A 98 13.27 -2.34 -13.92
C GLU A 98 13.06 -2.78 -12.47
N ILE A 99 13.43 -4.04 -12.19
CA ILE A 99 13.38 -4.59 -10.85
C ILE A 99 14.35 -3.83 -9.93
N ASP A 100 13.82 -3.30 -8.84
CA ASP A 100 14.59 -2.73 -7.72
C ASP A 100 14.14 -3.44 -6.44
N THR A 101 14.71 -4.62 -6.22
CA THR A 101 14.29 -5.52 -5.13
C THR A 101 14.46 -4.86 -3.76
N GLU A 102 15.51 -4.06 -3.55
CA GLU A 102 15.73 -3.38 -2.27
C GLU A 102 14.63 -2.36 -2.00
N GLN A 103 14.27 -1.54 -3.00
CA GLN A 103 13.17 -0.60 -2.87
C GLN A 103 11.83 -1.31 -2.67
N MET A 104 11.59 -2.41 -3.38
CA MET A 104 10.36 -3.19 -3.25
C MET A 104 10.22 -3.80 -1.85
N ILE A 105 11.29 -4.41 -1.32
CA ILE A 105 11.31 -4.95 0.05
C ILE A 105 11.01 -3.85 1.05
N TYR A 106 11.67 -2.69 0.96
CA TYR A 106 11.42 -1.57 1.85
C TYR A 106 9.94 -1.13 1.84
N ILE A 107 9.33 -1.05 0.65
CA ILE A 107 7.92 -0.68 0.52
C ILE A 107 7.01 -1.77 1.13
N ILE A 108 7.28 -3.04 0.86
CA ILE A 108 6.50 -4.16 1.42
C ILE A 108 6.59 -4.15 2.95
N GLU A 109 7.79 -4.01 3.51
CA GLU A 109 7.99 -3.93 4.96
C GLU A 109 7.27 -2.74 5.59
N ASP A 110 7.35 -1.54 4.99
CA ASP A 110 6.60 -0.37 5.47
C ASP A 110 5.09 -0.58 5.44
N LEU A 111 4.56 -1.24 4.40
CA LEU A 111 3.14 -1.58 4.31
C LEU A 111 2.72 -2.58 5.40
N LEU A 112 3.52 -3.62 5.64
CA LEU A 112 3.24 -4.65 6.65
C LEU A 112 3.36 -4.09 8.09
N ASP A 113 4.31 -3.19 8.33
CA ASP A 113 4.47 -2.51 9.61
C ASP A 113 3.27 -1.59 9.91
N GLN A 114 2.68 -0.96 8.89
CA GLN A 114 1.45 -0.19 9.03
C GLN A 114 0.22 -1.06 9.35
N GLU A 115 0.22 -2.35 9.00
CA GLU A 115 -0.82 -3.31 9.40
C GLU A 115 -0.65 -3.84 10.84
N SER A 116 0.57 -3.80 11.38
CA SER A 116 0.89 -4.36 12.71
C SER A 116 0.37 -3.53 13.90
N LEU A 117 -0.24 -2.35 13.64
CA LEU A 117 -0.84 -1.48 14.68
C LEU A 117 -2.37 -1.65 14.82
N TYR A 118 -2.98 -2.60 14.11
CA TYR A 118 -4.38 -2.98 14.31
C TYR A 118 -4.49 -3.98 15.45
N VAL A 119 -4.75 -3.51 16.68
CA VAL A 119 -5.19 -4.40 17.77
C VAL A 119 -6.62 -4.84 17.45
N TYR A 120 -6.77 -6.04 16.88
CA TYR A 120 -8.07 -6.68 16.69
C TYR A 120 -8.60 -7.20 18.02
N GLU A 121 -9.61 -6.53 18.61
CA GLU A 121 -10.59 -7.25 19.42
C GLU A 121 -11.83 -7.57 18.55
N ASN A 122 -12.00 -8.86 18.30
CA ASN A 122 -13.23 -9.56 17.88
C ASN A 122 -13.78 -9.34 16.45
N SER A 123 -13.49 -10.35 15.62
CA SER A 123 -14.28 -10.92 14.52
C SER A 123 -15.64 -10.29 14.15
N SER A 124 -15.67 -9.56 13.03
CA SER A 124 -16.70 -9.72 11.99
C SER A 124 -16.19 -9.18 10.65
N ASN A 125 -16.29 -10.03 9.63
CA ASN A 125 -15.74 -9.82 8.29
C ASN A 125 -16.68 -8.89 7.48
N THR A 126 -16.65 -7.59 7.77
CA THR A 126 -17.36 -6.56 7.00
C THR A 126 -16.35 -5.45 6.67
N PRO A 127 -16.29 -4.93 5.43
CA PRO A 127 -15.41 -3.82 5.07
C PRO A 127 -15.93 -2.54 5.73
N ASN A 128 -15.62 -2.40 7.02
CA ASN A 128 -16.04 -1.32 7.91
C ASN A 128 -14.87 -0.37 8.21
N ARG A 129 -13.98 -0.19 7.23
CA ARG A 129 -12.69 0.45 7.43
C ARG A 129 -12.84 1.97 7.33
N ILE A 130 -12.82 2.65 8.48
CA ILE A 130 -12.24 3.99 8.53
C ILE A 130 -10.80 3.90 7.98
N LYS A 131 -10.26 4.96 7.35
CA LYS A 131 -8.85 4.94 6.90
C LYS A 131 -8.09 6.13 7.47
N LEU A 132 -6.91 5.88 8.01
CA LEU A 132 -5.91 6.87 8.36
C LEU A 132 -4.79 6.72 7.33
N LEU A 133 -4.59 7.75 6.50
CA LEU A 133 -3.86 7.62 5.23
C LEU A 133 -2.40 8.02 5.37
N SER A 134 -2.16 9.29 5.68
CA SER A 134 -0.81 9.83 5.74
C SER A 134 -0.72 10.95 6.77
N VAL A 135 0.45 11.07 7.37
CA VAL A 135 0.85 12.28 8.10
C VAL A 135 2.05 12.87 7.39
N PHE A 136 1.91 14.09 6.87
CA PHE A 136 3.00 14.75 6.14
C PHE A 136 3.13 16.24 6.51
N PRO A 137 4.38 16.74 6.61
CA PRO A 137 5.61 15.95 6.62
C PRO A 137 5.65 15.00 7.84
N ASN A 138 6.44 13.93 7.79
CA ASN A 138 6.76 13.07 8.93
C ASN A 138 8.15 12.46 8.70
N PRO A 139 9.19 12.83 9.47
CA PRO A 139 9.18 13.76 10.60
C PRO A 139 8.75 15.20 10.25
N PHE A 140 8.19 15.95 11.21
CA PHE A 140 7.62 17.30 10.99
C PHE A 140 8.16 18.36 11.96
N ASN A 141 8.04 19.65 11.61
CA ASN A 141 8.41 20.79 12.47
C ASN A 141 7.58 22.07 12.17
N PRO A 142 6.84 22.63 13.14
CA PRO A 142 6.08 21.92 14.16
C PRO A 142 4.69 21.55 13.65
N VAL A 143 4.44 21.66 12.34
CA VAL A 143 3.12 21.45 11.72
C VAL A 143 3.13 20.21 10.84
N ALA A 144 2.12 19.36 11.00
CA ALA A 144 1.85 18.23 10.14
C ALA A 144 0.39 18.24 9.67
N ASN A 145 0.15 17.70 8.47
CA ASN A 145 -1.18 17.44 7.94
C ASN A 145 -1.50 15.96 8.10
N ILE A 146 -2.65 15.65 8.70
CA ILE A 146 -3.14 14.29 8.93
C ILE A 146 -4.30 14.06 7.96
N GLN A 147 -4.10 13.15 7.02
CA GLN A 147 -5.09 12.73 6.03
C GLN A 147 -5.82 11.47 6.47
N PHE A 148 -7.14 11.48 6.32
CA PHE A 148 -7.99 10.36 6.71
C PHE A 148 -9.28 10.35 5.88
N PHE A 149 -9.93 9.20 5.84
CA PHE A 149 -11.21 9.02 5.16
C PHE A 149 -12.32 8.76 6.17
N VAL A 150 -13.39 9.54 6.02
CA VAL A 150 -14.65 9.40 6.76
C VAL A 150 -15.69 8.81 5.82
N ARG A 151 -16.45 7.81 6.28
CA ARG A 151 -17.42 7.14 5.40
C ARG A 151 -18.67 8.00 5.19
N PRO A 152 -19.32 7.93 4.01
CA PRO A 152 -20.53 8.70 3.74
C PRO A 152 -21.83 8.26 4.42
N ASP A 153 -21.78 7.30 5.33
CA ASP A 153 -22.97 6.70 5.90
C ASP A 153 -22.76 6.40 7.40
N ARG A 154 -23.84 6.61 8.15
CA ARG A 154 -24.04 6.51 9.60
C ARG A 154 -23.64 7.77 10.37
N ASN A 155 -24.48 8.13 11.34
CA ASN A 155 -24.25 9.15 12.36
C ASN A 155 -23.10 8.77 13.32
N GLU A 156 -21.99 8.24 12.79
CA GLU A 156 -20.82 7.83 13.57
C GLU A 156 -20.00 9.06 13.94
N TYR A 157 -19.54 9.14 15.20
CA TYR A 157 -18.70 10.23 15.65
C TYR A 157 -17.25 9.89 15.40
N TYR A 158 -16.55 10.78 14.70
CA TYR A 158 -15.12 10.64 14.41
C TYR A 158 -14.33 11.64 15.26
N SER A 159 -13.20 11.21 15.80
CA SER A 159 -12.26 12.11 16.50
C SER A 159 -10.82 11.75 16.19
N ILE A 160 -9.94 12.77 16.19
CA ILE A 160 -8.50 12.55 16.12
C ILE A 160 -7.88 12.91 17.46
N ASN A 161 -7.26 11.94 18.10
CA ASN A 161 -6.58 12.05 19.38
C ASN A 161 -5.08 11.92 19.17
N ILE A 162 -4.29 12.77 19.80
CA ILE A 162 -2.82 12.69 19.78
C ILE A 162 -2.33 12.21 21.14
N TYR A 163 -1.51 11.16 21.12
CA TYR A 163 -0.88 10.58 22.31
C TYR A 163 0.63 10.76 22.26
N ASN A 164 1.26 10.93 23.42
CA ASN A 164 2.73 10.87 23.54
C ASN A 164 3.23 9.42 23.64
N ASN A 165 4.55 9.25 23.70
CA ASN A 165 5.22 7.96 23.87
C ASN A 165 4.86 7.20 25.16
N ALA A 166 4.34 7.90 26.19
CA ALA A 166 3.84 7.30 27.41
C ALA A 166 2.36 6.88 27.32
N GLY A 167 1.72 7.02 26.14
CA GLY A 167 0.31 6.73 25.93
C GLY A 167 -0.64 7.76 26.54
N GLN A 168 -0.14 8.93 26.94
CA GLN A 168 -0.97 10.00 27.50
C GLN A 168 -1.57 10.82 26.37
N LEU A 169 -2.88 11.09 26.44
CA LEU A 169 -3.57 12.00 25.53
C LEU A 169 -3.04 13.42 25.73
N VAL A 170 -2.39 13.97 24.70
CA VAL A 170 -1.83 15.34 24.73
C VAL A 170 -2.69 16.32 23.96
N GLU A 171 -3.48 15.87 22.99
CA GLU A 171 -4.36 16.74 22.22
C GLU A 171 -5.57 15.97 21.69
N LYS A 172 -6.73 16.63 21.66
CA LYS A 172 -7.95 16.08 21.08
C LYS A 172 -8.47 17.05 20.02
N ILE A 173 -8.38 16.63 18.77
CA ILE A 173 -8.81 17.38 17.60
C ILE A 173 -10.20 16.87 17.21
N ASN A 174 -11.20 17.47 17.84
CA ASN A 174 -12.61 17.21 17.52
C ASN A 174 -13.08 18.26 16.53
N ASN A 175 -13.44 17.84 15.32
CA ASN A 175 -14.29 18.67 14.48
C ASN A 175 -15.69 18.08 14.49
N LYS A 176 -16.70 18.90 14.77
CA LYS A 176 -18.08 18.41 14.96
C LYS A 176 -18.71 17.88 13.68
N GLU A 177 -18.11 18.13 12.51
CA GLU A 177 -18.62 17.68 11.21
C GLU A 177 -17.43 17.40 10.29
N PHE A 178 -16.80 16.22 10.43
CA PHE A 178 -15.96 15.75 9.34
C PHE A 178 -16.86 15.39 8.16
N VAL A 179 -16.53 15.91 6.98
CA VAL A 179 -17.34 15.68 5.79
C VAL A 179 -17.07 14.26 5.31
N SER A 180 -18.10 13.56 4.90
CA SER A 180 -17.98 12.29 4.18
C SER A 180 -16.94 12.38 3.05
N GLY A 181 -15.98 11.46 3.03
CA GLY A 181 -14.89 11.43 2.08
C GLY A 181 -13.53 11.71 2.70
N TYR A 182 -12.60 12.17 1.86
CA TYR A 182 -11.24 12.50 2.26
C TYR A 182 -11.21 13.82 3.03
N ASN A 183 -10.61 13.78 4.22
CA ASN A 183 -10.39 14.94 5.07
C ASN A 183 -8.90 15.12 5.33
N THR A 184 -8.52 16.36 5.59
CA THR A 184 -7.18 16.72 6.06
C THR A 184 -7.34 17.66 7.23
N ILE A 185 -6.68 17.35 8.34
CA ILE A 185 -6.54 18.28 9.46
C ILE A 185 -5.09 18.67 9.62
N GLN A 186 -4.87 19.87 10.13
CA GLN A 186 -3.54 20.33 10.48
C GLN A 186 -3.36 20.22 12.00
N TRP A 187 -2.27 19.57 12.42
CA TRP A 187 -1.85 19.56 13.81
C TRP A 187 -0.61 20.45 13.96
N ASN A 188 -0.70 21.47 14.81
CA ASN A 188 0.42 22.35 15.15
C ASN A 188 0.93 22.00 16.54
N ALA A 189 2.04 21.28 16.60
CA ALA A 189 2.64 20.79 17.82
C ALA A 189 3.66 21.76 18.45
N GLY A 190 3.57 23.06 18.16
CA GLY A 190 4.54 24.06 18.64
C GLY A 190 4.71 24.10 20.17
N ALA A 191 3.65 23.74 20.91
CA ALA A 191 3.65 23.67 22.37
C ALA A 191 4.23 22.36 22.94
N HIS A 192 4.47 21.34 22.10
CA HIS A 192 4.93 20.02 22.52
C HIS A 192 6.44 19.83 22.30
N SER A 193 7.08 18.91 23.03
CA SER A 193 8.52 18.63 22.91
C SER A 193 8.82 17.70 21.73
N SER A 194 10.01 17.78 21.14
CA SER A 194 10.43 16.83 20.10
C SER A 194 10.35 15.39 20.61
N GLY A 195 9.96 14.45 19.74
CA GLY A 195 9.77 13.06 20.13
C GLY A 195 8.75 12.31 19.29
N ILE A 196 8.42 11.11 19.75
CA ILE A 196 7.45 10.21 19.13
C ILE A 196 6.07 10.50 19.71
N TYR A 197 5.10 10.65 18.80
CA TYR A 197 3.68 10.79 19.10
C TYR A 197 2.88 9.77 18.27
N PHE A 198 1.61 9.62 18.62
CA PHE A 198 0.69 8.74 17.94
C PHE A 198 -0.60 9.51 17.64
N ALA A 199 -0.90 9.70 16.36
CA ALA A 199 -2.20 10.20 15.92
C ALA A 199 -3.17 9.02 15.83
N ARG A 200 -4.30 9.11 16.52
CA ARG A 200 -5.33 8.09 16.52
C ARG A 200 -6.63 8.64 15.98
N LEU A 201 -7.11 8.09 14.87
CA LEU A 201 -8.47 8.29 14.38
C LEU A 201 -9.40 7.30 15.07
N GLU A 202 -10.39 7.78 15.80
CA GLU A 202 -11.40 6.96 16.49
C GLU A 202 -12.77 7.18 15.85
N SER A 203 -13.52 6.09 15.65
CA SER A 203 -14.96 6.07 15.41
C SER A 203 -15.67 5.21 16.47
N ASP A 204 -17.01 5.21 16.49
CA ASP A 204 -17.82 4.56 17.52
C ASP A 204 -17.35 3.15 17.95
N ASN A 205 -16.89 2.32 17.01
CA ASN A 205 -16.46 0.94 17.26
C ASN A 205 -15.03 0.60 16.79
N ASN A 206 -14.28 1.55 16.22
CA ASN A 206 -12.97 1.27 15.63
C ASN A 206 -11.98 2.41 15.89
N PHE A 207 -10.68 2.10 15.89
CA PHE A 207 -9.65 3.12 15.88
C PHE A 207 -8.46 2.71 15.02
N LEU A 208 -7.80 3.70 14.43
CA LEU A 208 -6.54 3.55 13.69
C LEU A 208 -5.50 4.46 14.31
N THR A 209 -4.27 3.98 14.41
CA THR A 209 -3.17 4.75 15.01
C THR A 209 -1.99 4.83 14.06
N GLN A 210 -1.40 6.02 13.92
CA GLN A 210 -0.19 6.24 13.13
C GLN A 210 0.87 6.93 13.98
N LYS A 211 2.09 6.38 13.94
CA LYS A 211 3.27 6.95 14.59
C LYS A 211 3.76 8.18 13.83
N ILE A 212 4.04 9.26 14.55
CA ILE A 212 4.51 10.54 13.99
C ILE A 212 5.67 11.09 14.81
N ILE A 213 6.61 11.77 14.15
CA ILE A 213 7.87 12.22 14.75
C ILE A 213 7.96 13.74 14.66
N LEU A 214 7.93 14.42 15.80
CA LEU A 214 8.12 15.86 15.91
C LEU A 214 9.61 16.20 16.07
N LEU A 215 10.13 17.03 15.18
CA LEU A 215 11.46 17.64 15.25
C LEU A 215 11.33 19.12 15.65
N LYS A 216 12.23 19.59 16.52
CA LYS A 216 12.43 21.03 16.78
C LYS A 216 13.88 21.37 16.50
#